data_AF-A0A5J4UZ46-F1
#
_entry.id   AF-A0A5J4UZ46-F1
#
_cell.length_a   1.000
_cell.length_b   1.000
_cell.length_c   1.000
_cell.angle_alpha   90.00
_cell.angle_beta   90.00
_cell.angle_gamma   90.00
#
_symmetry.space_group_name_H-M   'P 1'
#
loop_
_entity.id
_entity.type
_entity.pdbx_description
1 polymer ?
#
loop_
_entity_poly.entity_id
_entity_poly.type
_entity_poly.pdbx_seq_one_letter_code
_entity_poly.pdbx_strand_id
1 'polypeptide(L)'
;MRNIAPPLPVYKDDDVVVGKDDFALHYINEALIILNELEEAKFISAKILPPFPPSLTHKQKLHESSRESLPPSLIMAQIAPPLFDSHDVNVVFVNETSLPFDTNTLIAPPYNFSVDLQEMNYVFSIYNPPDIPPMLHSITPPVVYSVQLRVILSNLLYGDKGEYVKGNYSDATSVETDLEGIPLDWTTFTSLQQDEILSLQRKLEVYWSLPFGDIWHISNRDQKILGVDQFQCGEYDEPCKTIEYALKQISVRKGGSEAAEVTEKKIGITEGGFDILTPIDPDIYLTGKLTIVKQLYGTTSVIAKQAEIKILKNNDNNKENGKQGWIQAKGGINLGLYGIDLITDGSTLTIPLLYIEGELIFSSVNIKDISTRSNLIHITTSAQLINIQGSSFEKISSEYVSQLSKSGMIYAQLIVSSGNISISDTNFTECKGSTVEGGALYLVINEGKTVTLKNSQFSKCEAGSGGAIVAQISSGGKLNIDGKCSFTECKATTSGGAISTTVSGQNSLLTLDAGIIFEGCTSRQNGGGAYIQCSNLATFTLNAVEFNNCQGNDGAGIYIHSTSTNKVSLTGTKFTKCVSQSRGGGINLGLYGIDLITDGSTLTIPLLYIEGELIFS
;
A
#
# COMPACT_ATOMS: atom_id res chain seq x y z
N MET A 1 -43.82 -27.10 21.41
CA MET A 1 -45.10 -27.45 20.75
C MET A 1 -45.94 -26.18 20.67
N ARG A 2 -46.49 -25.74 19.54
CA ARG A 2 -46.44 -26.27 18.15
C ARG A 2 -46.01 -25.15 17.17
N ASN A 3 -45.60 -25.54 15.97
CA ASN A 3 -45.26 -24.61 14.88
C ASN A 3 -46.53 -24.08 14.18
N ILE A 4 -46.46 -22.87 13.63
CA ILE A 4 -47.18 -22.47 12.40
C ILE A 4 -46.18 -21.70 11.52
N ALA A 5 -46.23 -21.90 10.20
CA ALA A 5 -45.29 -21.36 9.22
C ALA A 5 -45.86 -20.11 8.50
N PRO A 6 -45.02 -19.24 7.90
CA PRO A 6 -45.48 -18.10 7.09
C PRO A 6 -46.02 -18.53 5.71
N PRO A 7 -46.86 -17.71 5.06
CA PRO A 7 -47.38 -17.96 3.71
C PRO A 7 -46.39 -17.59 2.60
N LEU A 8 -46.56 -18.21 1.43
CA LEU A 8 -45.85 -17.93 0.19
C LEU A 8 -46.52 -16.79 -0.62
N PRO A 9 -45.80 -16.15 -1.57
CA PRO A 9 -46.28 -14.96 -2.28
C PRO A 9 -47.34 -15.24 -3.36
N VAL A 10 -48.05 -14.17 -3.75
CA VAL A 10 -49.10 -14.18 -4.79
C VAL A 10 -48.51 -13.72 -6.12
N TYR A 11 -48.71 -14.50 -7.18
CA TYR A 11 -48.45 -14.10 -8.57
C TYR A 11 -49.52 -13.13 -9.09
N LYS A 12 -49.09 -12.21 -9.97
CA LYS A 12 -49.94 -11.55 -10.97
C LYS A 12 -49.12 -11.33 -12.23
N ASP A 13 -49.55 -11.94 -13.31
CA ASP A 13 -49.07 -11.68 -14.68
C ASP A 13 -50.08 -10.78 -15.44
N ASP A 14 -49.86 -10.65 -16.74
CA ASP A 14 -50.68 -9.99 -17.76
C ASP A 14 -50.77 -8.46 -17.71
N ASP A 15 -49.89 -7.84 -18.50
CA ASP A 15 -50.38 -7.08 -19.66
C ASP A 15 -49.44 -7.34 -20.87
N VAL A 16 -50.00 -7.59 -22.06
CA VAL A 16 -49.25 -8.06 -23.24
C VAL A 16 -49.60 -7.27 -24.50
N VAL A 17 -48.59 -6.69 -25.16
CA VAL A 17 -48.66 -6.24 -26.55
C VAL A 17 -47.43 -6.71 -27.31
N VAL A 18 -47.63 -7.14 -28.56
CA VAL A 18 -46.64 -7.90 -29.35
C VAL A 18 -45.93 -7.02 -30.38
N GLY A 19 -44.62 -7.17 -30.49
CA GLY A 19 -43.79 -6.84 -31.65
C GLY A 19 -42.88 -8.03 -31.97
N LYS A 20 -42.62 -8.30 -33.26
CA LYS A 20 -41.80 -9.42 -33.73
C LYS A 20 -40.57 -8.92 -34.51
N ASP A 21 -39.76 -9.90 -34.91
CA ASP A 21 -38.60 -9.81 -35.81
C ASP A 21 -37.34 -9.25 -35.08
N ASP A 22 -36.16 -9.88 -35.14
CA ASP A 22 -35.69 -11.02 -35.95
C ASP A 22 -34.90 -12.06 -35.12
N PHE A 23 -34.77 -13.30 -35.63
CA PHE A 23 -34.05 -14.39 -34.95
C PHE A 23 -33.18 -15.20 -35.94
N ALA A 24 -32.01 -14.67 -36.30
CA ALA A 24 -31.01 -15.36 -37.14
C ALA A 24 -29.58 -14.85 -36.87
N LEU A 25 -28.58 -15.71 -37.10
CA LEU A 25 -27.12 -15.46 -37.02
C LEU A 25 -26.58 -14.87 -35.69
N HIS A 26 -26.08 -15.74 -34.80
CA HIS A 26 -24.62 -15.77 -34.53
C HIS A 26 -24.17 -17.08 -33.82
N TYR A 27 -23.98 -18.14 -34.59
CA TYR A 27 -23.22 -19.33 -34.18
C TYR A 27 -22.69 -20.01 -35.45
N ILE A 28 -21.42 -19.72 -35.82
CA ILE A 28 -20.59 -20.50 -36.77
C ILE A 28 -19.18 -19.89 -36.81
N ASN A 29 -18.18 -20.77 -36.94
CA ASN A 29 -16.75 -20.51 -37.18
C ASN A 29 -15.93 -19.75 -36.12
N GLU A 30 -15.34 -20.52 -35.21
CA GLU A 30 -13.88 -20.48 -35.07
C GLU A 30 -13.21 -21.09 -36.32
N ALA A 31 -11.89 -20.90 -36.45
CA ALA A 31 -11.00 -21.37 -37.54
C ALA A 31 -10.99 -20.56 -38.87
N LEU A 32 -9.80 -20.59 -39.50
CA LEU A 32 -9.36 -19.83 -40.68
C LEU A 32 -9.32 -18.29 -40.51
N ILE A 33 -8.14 -17.78 -40.11
CA ILE A 33 -7.25 -17.02 -41.01
C ILE A 33 -5.80 -17.26 -40.54
N ILE A 34 -5.11 -18.18 -41.23
CA ILE A 34 -3.65 -18.27 -41.31
C ILE A 34 -3.38 -18.59 -42.78
N LEU A 35 -3.05 -17.56 -43.58
CA LEU A 35 -2.41 -17.60 -44.90
C LEU A 35 -2.51 -16.20 -45.56
N ASN A 36 -1.47 -15.40 -45.37
CA ASN A 36 -0.95 -14.33 -46.26
C ASN A 36 -0.31 -13.19 -45.43
N GLU A 37 0.99 -13.29 -45.20
CA GLU A 37 1.98 -12.19 -45.25
C GLU A 37 3.36 -12.74 -44.84
N LEU A 38 3.92 -13.60 -45.70
CA LEU A 38 5.26 -14.15 -45.52
C LEU A 38 5.95 -14.44 -46.87
N GLU A 39 6.07 -13.41 -47.71
CA GLU A 39 6.88 -13.47 -48.94
C GLU A 39 7.50 -12.10 -49.28
N GLU A 40 8.47 -12.08 -50.20
CA GLU A 40 9.20 -10.90 -50.69
C GLU A 40 10.09 -10.09 -49.71
N ALA A 41 11.09 -10.76 -49.12
CA ALA A 41 12.25 -10.10 -48.49
C ALA A 41 13.61 -10.57 -49.09
N LYS A 42 13.80 -10.42 -50.41
CA LYS A 42 15.10 -10.64 -51.09
C LYS A 42 15.29 -9.75 -52.34
N PHE A 43 16.25 -8.82 -52.32
CA PHE A 43 17.44 -8.86 -53.20
C PHE A 43 18.46 -7.75 -52.86
N ILE A 44 19.70 -7.91 -53.34
CA ILE A 44 20.86 -7.05 -53.06
C ILE A 44 21.25 -6.24 -54.31
N SER A 45 21.57 -4.95 -54.15
CA SER A 45 22.49 -4.22 -55.05
C SER A 45 23.08 -2.99 -54.33
N ALA A 46 24.11 -2.35 -54.89
CA ALA A 46 24.95 -1.39 -54.17
C ALA A 46 25.47 -0.20 -55.00
N LYS A 47 25.91 0.84 -54.27
CA LYS A 47 27.02 1.77 -54.60
C LYS A 47 26.74 2.90 -55.63
N ILE A 48 26.93 4.16 -55.21
CA ILE A 48 27.76 5.24 -55.83
C ILE A 48 27.52 6.61 -55.14
N LEU A 49 28.54 7.49 -55.15
CA LEU A 49 28.62 8.87 -54.62
C LEU A 49 29.37 9.77 -55.63
N PRO A 50 29.39 11.14 -55.50
CA PRO A 50 28.62 12.02 -54.62
C PRO A 50 27.56 12.82 -55.44
N PRO A 51 27.58 14.16 -55.77
CA PRO A 51 28.49 15.28 -55.46
C PRO A 51 27.86 16.45 -54.64
N PHE A 52 28.66 17.51 -54.43
CA PHE A 52 28.32 18.88 -53.97
C PHE A 52 28.79 19.89 -55.06
N PRO A 53 28.63 21.25 -54.99
CA PRO A 53 28.10 22.16 -53.94
C PRO A 53 26.88 22.99 -54.53
N PRO A 54 26.65 24.33 -54.46
CA PRO A 54 27.23 25.43 -53.65
C PRO A 54 26.30 26.60 -53.15
N SER A 55 26.58 27.05 -51.90
CA SER A 55 26.79 28.47 -51.50
C SER A 55 25.64 29.47 -51.16
N LEU A 56 26.03 30.45 -50.30
CA LEU A 56 25.50 31.84 -50.10
C LEU A 56 24.14 32.03 -49.34
N THR A 57 23.93 33.02 -48.44
CA THR A 57 24.72 34.19 -47.96
C THR A 57 24.32 34.67 -46.53
N HIS A 58 25.05 35.67 -45.99
CA HIS A 58 24.81 36.53 -44.79
C HIS A 58 25.01 35.86 -43.42
N LYS A 59 25.86 36.32 -42.47
CA LYS A 59 26.59 37.59 -42.14
C LYS A 59 25.81 38.77 -41.52
N GLN A 60 25.94 38.91 -40.19
CA GLN A 60 26.50 40.07 -39.45
C GLN A 60 27.13 39.48 -38.15
N LYS A 61 28.35 39.78 -37.67
CA LYS A 61 29.13 41.03 -37.40
C LYS A 61 28.64 41.83 -36.17
N LEU A 62 29.50 42.30 -35.24
CA LEU A 62 30.93 42.05 -34.92
C LEU A 62 31.33 42.75 -33.59
N HIS A 63 32.63 42.69 -33.23
CA HIS A 63 33.40 43.48 -32.23
C HIS A 63 33.24 43.12 -30.73
N GLU A 64 34.23 43.35 -29.83
CA GLU A 64 35.72 43.21 -29.80
C GLU A 64 36.26 43.78 -28.45
N SER A 65 37.46 43.52 -27.92
CA SER A 65 38.64 42.70 -28.31
C SER A 65 39.12 41.91 -27.04
N SER A 66 40.36 41.48 -26.73
CA SER A 66 41.77 41.64 -27.19
C SER A 66 42.48 40.25 -27.14
N ARG A 67 43.78 39.94 -27.33
CA ARG A 67 45.12 40.59 -27.38
C ARG A 67 45.74 40.99 -26.03
N GLU A 68 46.92 40.51 -25.60
CA GLU A 68 47.93 39.56 -26.15
C GLU A 68 48.78 39.02 -24.93
N SER A 69 49.73 38.08 -24.96
CA SER A 69 50.60 37.53 -26.03
C SER A 69 50.93 36.01 -25.85
N LEU A 70 52.20 35.58 -26.01
CA LEU A 70 52.75 34.21 -26.25
C LEU A 70 54.27 34.18 -25.92
N PRO A 71 55.01 33.03 -25.94
CA PRO A 71 54.77 31.64 -25.49
C PRO A 71 56.05 31.12 -24.73
N PRO A 72 56.54 29.85 -24.81
CA PRO A 72 55.94 28.52 -25.00
C PRO A 72 56.32 27.47 -23.91
N SER A 73 55.57 26.36 -23.78
CA SER A 73 56.13 25.01 -23.52
C SER A 73 55.05 23.91 -23.53
N LEU A 74 55.53 22.66 -23.64
CA LEU A 74 54.81 21.37 -23.69
C LEU A 74 53.97 21.07 -24.94
N ILE A 75 53.95 19.76 -25.26
CA ILE A 75 53.44 19.15 -26.49
C ILE A 75 52.16 18.38 -26.13
N MET A 76 51.07 18.62 -26.86
CA MET A 76 49.87 17.78 -26.83
C MET A 76 49.83 16.92 -28.10
N ALA A 77 50.10 15.62 -27.96
CA ALA A 77 49.83 14.65 -28.99
C ALA A 77 48.37 14.18 -28.85
N GLN A 78 47.55 14.47 -29.86
CA GLN A 78 46.12 14.15 -29.84
C GLN A 78 45.90 12.73 -30.37
N ILE A 79 45.71 11.77 -29.46
CA ILE A 79 45.38 10.38 -29.78
C ILE A 79 43.91 10.14 -29.39
N ALA A 80 43.16 9.47 -30.27
CA ALA A 80 41.76 9.14 -30.07
C ALA A 80 41.58 8.10 -28.93
N PRO A 81 40.39 8.02 -28.28
CA PRO A 81 40.10 6.91 -27.38
C PRO A 81 40.20 5.58 -28.15
N PRO A 82 40.75 4.52 -27.55
CA PRO A 82 40.75 3.20 -28.17
C PRO A 82 39.31 2.68 -28.28
N LEU A 83 39.01 1.97 -29.38
CA LEU A 83 37.91 1.02 -29.36
C LEU A 83 38.29 -0.08 -28.36
N PHE A 84 37.37 -0.42 -27.44
CA PHE A 84 37.43 -1.71 -26.78
C PHE A 84 36.70 -2.71 -27.68
N ASP A 85 37.48 -3.55 -28.36
CA ASP A 85 36.94 -4.65 -29.16
C ASP A 85 36.15 -5.61 -28.27
N SER A 86 34.94 -5.97 -28.71
CA SER A 86 34.14 -7.03 -28.13
C SER A 86 34.85 -8.38 -28.34
N HIS A 87 35.39 -8.96 -27.26
CA HIS A 87 36.06 -10.26 -27.30
C HIS A 87 35.10 -11.39 -26.89
N ASP A 88 34.57 -12.06 -27.92
CA ASP A 88 34.17 -13.47 -28.00
C ASP A 88 33.53 -14.17 -26.78
N VAL A 89 32.23 -14.47 -26.89
CA VAL A 89 31.57 -15.55 -26.16
C VAL A 89 31.40 -16.75 -27.10
N ASN A 90 32.08 -17.87 -26.81
CA ASN A 90 31.93 -19.11 -27.56
C ASN A 90 30.78 -19.97 -26.99
N VAL A 91 29.73 -20.18 -27.78
CA VAL A 91 28.61 -21.08 -27.45
C VAL A 91 28.76 -22.38 -28.24
N VAL A 92 28.83 -23.52 -27.55
CA VAL A 92 28.92 -24.84 -28.17
C VAL A 92 27.53 -25.46 -28.28
N PHE A 93 27.06 -25.66 -29.51
CA PHE A 93 25.90 -26.49 -29.80
C PHE A 93 26.36 -27.88 -30.27
N VAL A 94 25.74 -28.93 -29.75
CA VAL A 94 25.91 -30.30 -30.25
C VAL A 94 24.52 -30.87 -30.56
N ASN A 95 24.34 -31.34 -31.79
CA ASN A 95 23.31 -32.33 -32.10
C ASN A 95 23.79 -33.20 -33.28
N GLU A 96 23.48 -34.49 -33.25
CA GLU A 96 24.03 -35.46 -34.19
C GLU A 96 23.10 -35.71 -35.39
N THR A 97 23.69 -36.10 -36.53
CA THR A 97 23.04 -37.02 -37.47
C THR A 97 24.05 -38.09 -37.90
N SER A 98 23.80 -39.33 -37.51
CA SER A 98 24.60 -40.48 -37.89
C SER A 98 23.98 -41.20 -39.10
N LEU A 99 24.83 -41.54 -40.07
CA LEU A 99 24.52 -42.48 -41.16
C LEU A 99 25.70 -43.45 -41.31
N PRO A 100 25.46 -44.70 -41.77
CA PRO A 100 26.27 -45.84 -41.35
C PRO A 100 27.65 -45.92 -42.02
N PHE A 101 28.59 -46.51 -41.29
CA PHE A 101 29.87 -46.96 -41.82
C PHE A 101 29.70 -48.02 -42.91
N ASP A 102 30.49 -47.91 -43.97
CA ASP A 102 30.95 -49.05 -44.76
C ASP A 102 32.45 -49.30 -44.46
N THR A 103 32.92 -50.49 -44.77
CA THR A 103 34.16 -51.04 -44.23
C THR A 103 35.41 -50.65 -45.02
N ASN A 104 36.44 -50.12 -44.34
CA ASN A 104 37.80 -50.70 -44.27
C ASN A 104 38.83 -49.84 -43.50
N THR A 105 39.69 -50.50 -42.72
CA THR A 105 41.04 -50.10 -42.28
C THR A 105 41.36 -48.62 -41.92
N LEU A 106 41.52 -48.33 -40.62
CA LEU A 106 42.84 -48.21 -39.97
C LEU A 106 42.73 -48.01 -38.43
N ILE A 107 43.85 -48.16 -37.71
CA ILE A 107 43.91 -48.16 -36.23
C ILE A 107 44.48 -46.84 -35.72
N ALA A 108 43.80 -46.19 -34.77
CA ALA A 108 44.35 -45.12 -33.94
C ALA A 108 43.68 -45.08 -32.54
N PRO A 109 44.42 -44.81 -31.45
CA PRO A 109 43.89 -44.60 -30.10
C PRO A 109 43.37 -43.15 -29.89
N PRO A 110 42.66 -42.84 -28.78
CA PRO A 110 41.92 -41.59 -28.65
C PRO A 110 42.81 -40.35 -28.42
N TYR A 111 42.39 -39.23 -29.00
CA TYR A 111 42.96 -37.91 -28.73
C TYR A 111 42.20 -37.19 -27.61
N ASN A 112 42.78 -37.18 -26.41
CA ASN A 112 42.49 -36.14 -25.43
C ASN A 112 43.20 -34.85 -25.88
N PHE A 113 42.47 -33.74 -25.96
CA PHE A 113 43.06 -32.40 -26.04
C PHE A 113 42.80 -31.64 -24.75
N SER A 114 43.85 -31.45 -23.96
CA SER A 114 43.88 -30.49 -22.86
C SER A 114 44.28 -29.12 -23.41
N VAL A 115 43.41 -28.13 -23.26
CA VAL A 115 43.77 -26.71 -23.44
C VAL A 115 43.91 -26.10 -22.05
N ASP A 116 45.01 -25.40 -21.81
CA ASP A 116 45.28 -24.74 -20.54
C ASP A 116 44.40 -23.49 -20.41
N LEU A 117 43.62 -23.40 -19.33
CA LEU A 117 42.60 -22.38 -19.11
C LEU A 117 42.73 -21.84 -17.67
N GLN A 118 43.62 -20.87 -17.50
CA GLN A 118 43.58 -19.99 -16.34
C GLN A 118 42.61 -18.83 -16.63
N GLU A 119 41.81 -18.46 -15.62
CA GLU A 119 40.87 -17.33 -15.63
C GLU A 119 39.65 -17.43 -16.58
N MET A 120 38.88 -18.52 -16.51
CA MET A 120 37.51 -18.51 -15.93
C MET A 120 36.83 -19.88 -16.02
N ASN A 121 36.31 -20.37 -14.88
CA ASN A 121 35.60 -21.66 -14.80
C ASN A 121 34.14 -21.50 -15.24
N TYR A 122 33.84 -21.88 -16.48
CA TYR A 122 32.48 -22.11 -16.98
C TYR A 122 32.30 -23.59 -17.31
N VAL A 123 31.25 -24.22 -16.78
CA VAL A 123 30.86 -25.58 -17.18
C VAL A 123 29.36 -25.63 -17.42
N PHE A 124 28.97 -25.95 -18.66
CA PHE A 124 27.60 -26.22 -19.07
C PHE A 124 27.36 -27.73 -19.04
N SER A 125 26.24 -28.17 -18.46
CA SER A 125 25.88 -29.59 -18.37
C SER A 125 24.56 -29.85 -19.09
N ILE A 126 24.62 -30.53 -20.24
CA ILE A 126 23.44 -31.06 -20.91
C ILE A 126 23.32 -32.53 -20.49
N TYR A 127 22.43 -32.81 -19.52
CA TYR A 127 22.19 -34.17 -19.05
C TYR A 127 20.97 -34.78 -19.77
N ASN A 128 21.22 -35.68 -20.72
CA ASN A 128 20.18 -36.55 -21.25
C ASN A 128 19.93 -37.72 -20.28
N PRO A 129 18.66 -38.08 -19.99
CA PRO A 129 18.35 -39.28 -19.22
C PRO A 129 18.75 -40.56 -19.98
N PRO A 130 19.17 -41.63 -19.28
CA PRO A 130 19.63 -42.87 -19.91
C PRO A 130 18.50 -43.66 -20.60
N ASP A 131 18.91 -44.51 -21.55
CA ASP A 131 18.03 -45.12 -22.57
C ASP A 131 16.81 -45.89 -22.04
N ILE A 132 15.65 -45.61 -22.65
CA ILE A 132 14.49 -46.51 -22.63
C ILE A 132 14.70 -47.55 -23.75
N PRO A 133 14.65 -48.87 -23.47
CA PRO A 133 14.88 -49.88 -24.50
C PRO A 133 13.77 -49.87 -25.57
N PRO A 134 14.12 -50.07 -26.87
CA PRO A 134 13.18 -49.89 -27.96
C PRO A 134 12.10 -50.98 -28.00
N MET A 135 10.84 -50.58 -27.80
CA MET A 135 9.67 -51.39 -28.17
C MET A 135 9.05 -50.92 -29.49
N LEU A 136 8.33 -51.82 -30.15
CA LEU A 136 7.99 -51.72 -31.58
C LEU A 136 7.01 -50.58 -31.93
N HIS A 137 7.25 -49.98 -33.10
CA HIS A 137 6.28 -49.35 -34.01
C HIS A 137 4.93 -48.90 -33.45
N SER A 138 4.81 -47.59 -33.19
CA SER A 138 3.64 -46.83 -33.65
C SER A 138 4.06 -45.39 -33.97
N ILE A 139 3.32 -44.70 -34.83
CA ILE A 139 3.61 -43.31 -35.22
C ILE A 139 2.89 -42.38 -34.25
N THR A 140 3.66 -41.69 -33.39
CA THR A 140 3.20 -40.58 -32.56
C THR A 140 3.80 -39.25 -33.05
N PRO A 141 3.23 -38.09 -32.69
CA PRO A 141 3.82 -36.79 -33.02
C PRO A 141 5.23 -36.62 -32.46
N PRO A 142 6.06 -35.70 -33.01
CA PRO A 142 7.40 -35.46 -32.50
C PRO A 142 7.35 -35.03 -31.03
N VAL A 143 7.99 -35.82 -30.17
CA VAL A 143 8.24 -35.45 -28.78
C VAL A 143 9.20 -34.27 -28.79
N VAL A 144 8.73 -33.09 -28.38
CA VAL A 144 9.60 -31.95 -28.13
C VAL A 144 10.35 -32.23 -26.83
N TYR A 145 11.57 -32.74 -26.94
CA TYR A 145 12.48 -32.90 -25.82
C TYR A 145 12.91 -31.51 -25.34
N SER A 146 12.34 -31.05 -24.21
CA SER A 146 12.78 -29.85 -23.52
C SER A 146 14.19 -30.07 -22.97
N VAL A 147 15.20 -29.57 -23.67
CA VAL A 147 16.60 -29.64 -23.25
C VAL A 147 16.79 -28.68 -22.07
N GLN A 148 16.67 -29.18 -20.84
CA GLN A 148 16.99 -28.40 -19.64
C GLN A 148 18.48 -28.02 -19.65
N LEU A 149 18.75 -26.74 -19.91
CA LEU A 149 20.11 -26.19 -19.92
C LEU A 149 20.60 -25.99 -18.49
N ARG A 150 21.28 -27.00 -17.90
CA ARG A 150 21.71 -26.94 -16.50
C ARG A 150 23.04 -26.17 -16.38
N VAL A 151 22.95 -24.95 -15.86
CA VAL A 151 24.10 -24.03 -15.73
C VAL A 151 24.60 -23.95 -14.28
N ILE A 152 25.93 -24.02 -14.12
CA ILE A 152 26.63 -23.96 -12.83
C ILE A 152 27.23 -22.57 -12.68
N LEU A 153 26.64 -21.76 -11.79
CA LEU A 153 26.91 -20.32 -11.70
C LEU A 153 28.05 -19.96 -10.74
N SER A 154 29.25 -20.51 -10.96
CA SER A 154 30.45 -20.02 -10.27
C SER A 154 30.81 -18.60 -10.72
N ASN A 155 30.77 -17.65 -9.80
CA ASN A 155 31.20 -16.23 -9.94
C ASN A 155 30.33 -15.31 -10.84
N LEU A 156 29.13 -15.73 -11.27
CA LEU A 156 28.20 -14.88 -12.05
C LEU A 156 27.33 -13.91 -11.22
N LEU A 157 27.51 -13.87 -9.89
CA LEU A 157 26.62 -13.27 -8.89
C LEU A 157 26.56 -11.72 -8.82
N TYR A 158 27.03 -10.98 -9.83
CA TYR A 158 27.07 -9.51 -9.78
C TYR A 158 26.72 -8.83 -11.11
N GLY A 159 25.55 -8.18 -11.13
CA GLY A 159 25.08 -7.29 -12.19
C GLY A 159 24.58 -8.01 -13.44
N ASP A 160 24.45 -7.23 -14.51
CA ASP A 160 23.81 -7.56 -15.80
C ASP A 160 24.28 -8.87 -16.44
N LYS A 161 25.47 -9.36 -16.05
CA LYS A 161 26.18 -10.54 -16.58
C LYS A 161 25.38 -11.85 -16.61
N GLY A 162 24.31 -11.95 -15.82
CA GLY A 162 23.34 -13.04 -15.94
C GLY A 162 22.73 -13.15 -17.35
N GLU A 163 22.65 -12.04 -18.10
CA GLU A 163 22.18 -12.02 -19.48
C GLU A 163 22.95 -12.96 -20.41
N TYR A 164 24.24 -13.19 -20.17
CA TYR A 164 25.07 -14.09 -21.00
C TYR A 164 24.70 -15.57 -20.87
N VAL A 165 23.84 -15.90 -19.90
CA VAL A 165 23.30 -17.25 -19.69
C VAL A 165 22.00 -17.48 -20.50
N LYS A 166 21.33 -16.41 -20.97
CA LYS A 166 20.02 -16.49 -21.64
C LYS A 166 20.04 -17.24 -22.97
N GLY A 167 21.07 -17.05 -23.79
CA GLY A 167 21.06 -17.52 -25.18
C GLY A 167 19.89 -16.91 -25.97
N ASN A 168 18.88 -17.73 -26.29
CA ASN A 168 17.64 -17.29 -26.94
C ASN A 168 16.43 -17.18 -25.99
N TYR A 169 16.64 -17.28 -24.67
CA TYR A 169 15.62 -17.04 -23.65
C TYR A 169 15.15 -15.59 -23.67
N SER A 170 13.85 -15.39 -23.48
CA SER A 170 13.18 -14.08 -23.49
C SER A 170 12.27 -13.97 -22.28
N ASP A 171 12.61 -13.06 -21.37
CA ASP A 171 11.88 -12.68 -20.15
C ASP A 171 10.41 -12.27 -20.40
N ALA A 172 10.02 -12.09 -21.67
CA ALA A 172 8.65 -11.75 -22.09
C ALA A 172 7.88 -12.90 -22.79
N THR A 173 8.54 -14.00 -23.19
CA THR A 173 7.93 -15.04 -24.05
C THR A 173 8.43 -16.48 -23.85
N SER A 174 9.53 -16.71 -23.14
CA SER A 174 10.00 -18.06 -22.76
C SER A 174 9.23 -18.58 -21.54
N VAL A 175 9.32 -19.88 -21.27
CA VAL A 175 8.77 -20.46 -20.03
C VAL A 175 9.86 -20.41 -18.97
N GLU A 176 9.55 -19.94 -17.74
CA GLU A 176 10.52 -19.80 -16.65
C GLU A 176 11.35 -21.08 -16.37
N THR A 177 10.77 -22.26 -16.63
CA THR A 177 11.41 -23.59 -16.46
C THR A 177 12.37 -23.97 -17.60
N ASP A 178 12.43 -23.20 -18.69
CA ASP A 178 13.37 -23.41 -19.80
C ASP A 178 14.82 -23.07 -19.39
N LEU A 179 14.99 -22.22 -18.36
CA LEU A 179 16.28 -21.69 -17.92
C LEU A 179 16.46 -21.76 -16.40
N GLU A 180 16.83 -22.96 -15.94
CA GLU A 180 17.04 -23.28 -14.53
C GLU A 180 18.49 -23.73 -14.25
N GLY A 181 18.99 -23.50 -13.03
CA GLY A 181 20.34 -23.86 -12.63
C GLY A 181 20.56 -23.82 -11.12
N ILE A 182 21.81 -23.90 -10.70
CA ILE A 182 22.19 -23.98 -9.27
C ILE A 182 23.39 -23.05 -8.99
N PRO A 183 23.31 -22.16 -7.97
CA PRO A 183 24.36 -21.20 -7.62
C PRO A 183 25.44 -21.84 -6.72
N LEU A 184 26.12 -22.87 -7.23
CA LEU A 184 27.19 -23.59 -6.53
C LEU A 184 28.49 -23.59 -7.35
N ASP A 185 29.61 -23.81 -6.68
CA ASP A 185 30.86 -24.14 -7.35
C ASP A 185 30.84 -25.58 -7.89
N TRP A 186 31.70 -25.86 -8.87
CA TRP A 186 31.81 -27.17 -9.52
C TRP A 186 32.07 -28.33 -8.54
N THR A 187 32.86 -28.12 -7.49
CA THR A 187 33.21 -29.14 -6.49
C THR A 187 32.00 -29.53 -5.65
N THR A 188 31.24 -28.53 -5.18
CA THR A 188 30.01 -28.80 -4.43
C THR A 188 28.94 -29.39 -5.34
N PHE A 189 28.73 -28.85 -6.54
CA PHE A 189 27.74 -29.37 -7.51
C PHE A 189 28.00 -30.84 -7.86
N THR A 190 29.25 -31.22 -8.16
CA THR A 190 29.60 -32.62 -8.51
C THR A 190 29.56 -33.60 -7.33
N SER A 191 29.32 -33.11 -6.10
CA SER A 191 29.11 -33.97 -4.93
C SER A 191 27.64 -34.27 -4.62
N LEU A 192 26.69 -33.57 -5.27
CA LEU A 192 25.25 -33.73 -5.05
C LEU A 192 24.67 -34.96 -5.76
N GLN A 193 23.66 -35.56 -5.16
CA GLN A 193 22.80 -36.56 -5.80
C GLN A 193 21.70 -35.91 -6.64
N GLN A 194 21.11 -36.67 -7.56
CA GLN A 194 20.08 -36.17 -8.49
C GLN A 194 18.88 -35.54 -7.76
N ASP A 195 18.43 -36.12 -6.65
CA ASP A 195 17.31 -35.59 -5.87
C ASP A 195 17.69 -34.28 -5.15
N GLU A 196 18.94 -34.13 -4.72
CA GLU A 196 19.46 -32.90 -4.14
C GLU A 196 19.56 -31.81 -5.20
N ILE A 197 20.09 -32.14 -6.39
CA ILE A 197 20.11 -31.25 -7.57
C ILE A 197 18.70 -30.78 -7.90
N LEU A 198 17.72 -31.67 -8.00
CA LEU A 198 16.32 -31.29 -8.27
C LEU A 198 15.71 -30.42 -7.16
N SER A 199 16.10 -30.60 -5.90
CA SER A 199 15.64 -29.75 -4.78
C SER A 199 16.31 -28.36 -4.73
N LEU A 200 17.52 -28.24 -5.29
CA LEU A 200 18.35 -27.03 -5.30
C LEU A 200 18.28 -26.28 -6.64
N GLN A 201 17.65 -26.86 -7.66
CA GLN A 201 17.38 -26.25 -8.96
C GLN A 201 16.45 -25.04 -8.82
N ARG A 202 16.78 -23.95 -9.49
CA ARG A 202 16.09 -22.66 -9.41
C ARG A 202 15.98 -22.01 -10.78
N LYS A 203 14.87 -21.30 -11.03
CA LYS A 203 14.73 -20.38 -12.17
C LYS A 203 15.93 -19.42 -12.15
N LEU A 204 16.60 -19.21 -13.28
CA LEU A 204 17.76 -18.31 -13.30
C LEU A 204 17.38 -16.84 -13.52
N GLU A 205 16.16 -16.56 -14.00
CA GLU A 205 15.74 -15.19 -14.31
C GLU A 205 15.89 -14.23 -13.12
N VAL A 206 15.62 -14.73 -11.91
CA VAL A 206 15.75 -14.04 -10.62
C VAL A 206 17.12 -13.42 -10.34
N TYR A 207 18.18 -13.80 -11.06
CA TYR A 207 19.53 -13.23 -10.90
C TYR A 207 19.75 -11.93 -11.68
N TRP A 208 18.90 -11.61 -12.67
CA TRP A 208 19.01 -10.40 -13.49
C TRP A 208 17.69 -9.61 -13.64
N SER A 209 16.53 -10.24 -13.44
CA SER A 209 15.24 -9.54 -13.39
C SER A 209 14.98 -8.93 -12.00
N LEU A 210 13.84 -8.25 -11.86
CA LEU A 210 13.29 -7.78 -10.58
C LEU A 210 11.99 -8.51 -10.28
N PRO A 211 11.64 -8.79 -9.00
CA PRO A 211 10.44 -9.54 -8.65
C PRO A 211 9.15 -8.95 -9.18
N PHE A 212 8.21 -9.82 -9.53
CA PHE A 212 7.07 -9.44 -10.37
C PHE A 212 6.26 -8.27 -9.79
N GLY A 213 6.09 -7.23 -10.61
CA GLY A 213 5.43 -5.98 -10.22
C GLY A 213 6.26 -5.08 -9.28
N ASP A 214 7.58 -5.27 -9.20
CA ASP A 214 8.47 -4.59 -8.25
C ASP A 214 8.10 -4.89 -6.78
N ILE A 215 7.63 -6.11 -6.45
CA ILE A 215 7.17 -6.51 -5.11
C ILE A 215 8.12 -7.56 -4.50
N TRP A 216 8.92 -7.17 -3.50
CA TRP A 216 9.75 -8.14 -2.76
C TRP A 216 8.93 -8.77 -1.64
N HIS A 217 8.54 -10.03 -1.83
CA HIS A 217 7.71 -10.77 -0.90
C HIS A 217 8.50 -11.28 0.32
N ILE A 218 7.84 -11.32 1.48
CA ILE A 218 8.39 -11.82 2.74
C ILE A 218 7.49 -12.86 3.41
N SER A 219 8.11 -13.85 4.05
CA SER A 219 7.45 -14.94 4.80
C SER A 219 8.37 -15.43 5.92
N ASN A 220 7.87 -15.48 7.15
CA ASN A 220 8.60 -16.04 8.30
C ASN A 220 7.75 -16.99 9.16
N ARG A 221 6.58 -17.37 8.67
CA ARG A 221 5.68 -18.35 9.29
C ARG A 221 5.85 -19.71 8.61
N ASP A 222 5.73 -20.80 9.38
CA ASP A 222 5.74 -22.16 8.85
C ASP A 222 4.40 -22.51 8.16
N GLN A 223 4.08 -21.82 7.06
CA GLN A 223 2.88 -22.05 6.24
C GLN A 223 3.20 -22.06 4.74
N LYS A 224 3.12 -23.23 4.10
CA LYS A 224 3.39 -23.53 2.68
C LYS A 224 4.81 -23.18 2.19
N ILE A 225 5.24 -21.92 2.32
CA ILE A 225 6.46 -21.36 1.75
C ILE A 225 7.16 -20.54 2.84
N LEU A 226 8.22 -21.11 3.40
CA LEU A 226 9.07 -20.46 4.40
C LEU A 226 10.09 -19.57 3.69
N GLY A 227 10.21 -18.31 4.09
CA GLY A 227 11.18 -17.39 3.47
C GLY A 227 12.62 -17.67 3.87
N VAL A 228 13.53 -17.35 2.97
CA VAL A 228 14.99 -17.51 3.12
C VAL A 228 15.67 -16.21 2.70
N ASP A 229 16.57 -15.69 3.54
CA ASP A 229 17.36 -14.49 3.22
C ASP A 229 18.56 -14.89 2.34
N GLN A 230 18.33 -14.88 1.03
CA GLN A 230 19.27 -15.22 -0.05
C GLN A 230 19.13 -14.23 -1.21
N PHE A 231 20.17 -14.02 -2.03
CA PHE A 231 20.21 -12.95 -3.04
C PHE A 231 19.00 -12.92 -3.99
N GLN A 232 18.55 -14.11 -4.41
CA GLN A 232 17.42 -14.29 -5.32
C GLN A 232 16.04 -14.12 -4.66
N CYS A 233 15.95 -13.95 -3.33
CA CYS A 233 14.65 -13.86 -2.66
C CYS A 233 13.87 -12.58 -3.04
N GLY A 234 12.55 -12.69 -3.00
CA GLY A 234 11.61 -11.60 -3.29
C GLY A 234 10.42 -12.02 -4.14
N GLU A 235 10.49 -13.17 -4.82
CA GLU A 235 9.30 -13.74 -5.47
C GLU A 235 8.31 -14.25 -4.42
N TYR A 236 7.04 -14.41 -4.81
CA TYR A 236 6.01 -14.91 -3.89
C TYR A 236 6.17 -16.40 -3.55
N ASP A 237 6.85 -17.16 -4.42
CA ASP A 237 7.22 -18.56 -4.26
C ASP A 237 8.64 -18.74 -3.66
N GLU A 238 9.51 -17.73 -3.77
CA GLU A 238 10.79 -17.64 -3.02
C GLU A 238 10.92 -16.32 -2.23
N PRO A 239 10.11 -16.12 -1.18
CA PRO A 239 10.11 -14.91 -0.38
C PRO A 239 11.35 -14.79 0.52
N CYS A 240 11.72 -13.56 0.87
CA CYS A 240 12.75 -13.32 1.90
C CYS A 240 12.22 -13.65 3.30
N LYS A 241 13.13 -13.97 4.23
CA LYS A 241 12.78 -14.31 5.62
C LYS A 241 12.58 -13.07 6.50
N THR A 242 13.31 -11.99 6.23
CA THR A 242 13.25 -10.75 7.02
C THR A 242 12.94 -9.54 6.14
N ILE A 243 12.22 -8.56 6.69
CA ILE A 243 11.94 -7.31 5.98
C ILE A 243 13.23 -6.47 5.85
N GLU A 244 14.10 -6.56 6.84
CA GLU A 244 15.41 -5.91 6.89
C GLU A 244 16.32 -6.39 5.73
N TYR A 245 16.32 -7.69 5.42
CA TYR A 245 17.05 -8.23 4.28
C TYR A 245 16.38 -7.87 2.95
N ALA A 246 15.05 -7.97 2.84
CA ALA A 246 14.33 -7.56 1.62
C ALA A 246 14.58 -6.08 1.28
N LEU A 247 14.56 -5.18 2.27
CA LEU A 247 14.86 -3.75 2.09
C LEU A 247 16.31 -3.51 1.64
N LYS A 248 17.27 -4.32 2.08
CA LYS A 248 18.66 -4.30 1.57
C LYS A 248 18.74 -4.80 0.13
N GLN A 249 18.09 -5.93 -0.20
CA GLN A 249 18.10 -6.48 -1.55
C GLN A 249 17.47 -5.54 -2.58
N ILE A 250 16.48 -4.73 -2.21
CA ILE A 250 15.95 -3.69 -3.11
C ILE A 250 17.04 -2.65 -3.46
N SER A 251 17.87 -2.20 -2.51
CA SER A 251 18.99 -1.30 -2.83
C SER A 251 20.06 -1.98 -3.68
N VAL A 252 20.39 -3.25 -3.40
CA VAL A 252 21.36 -4.01 -4.21
C VAL A 252 20.86 -4.21 -5.64
N ARG A 253 19.65 -4.76 -5.84
CA ARG A 253 19.11 -5.12 -7.15
C ARG A 253 18.59 -3.93 -7.97
N LYS A 254 18.17 -2.82 -7.34
CA LYS A 254 17.71 -1.60 -8.07
C LYS A 254 18.73 -0.46 -8.12
N GLY A 255 19.73 -0.44 -7.25
CA GLY A 255 20.72 0.64 -7.12
C GLY A 255 22.18 0.18 -7.09
N GLY A 256 22.45 -1.12 -7.26
CA GLY A 256 23.80 -1.68 -7.38
C GLY A 256 24.58 -1.88 -6.08
N SER A 257 24.07 -1.43 -4.92
CA SER A 257 24.71 -1.66 -3.61
C SER A 257 23.72 -1.48 -2.45
N GLU A 258 24.00 -2.04 -1.27
CA GLU A 258 23.16 -1.79 -0.08
C GLU A 258 23.09 -0.31 0.32
N ALA A 259 24.09 0.49 -0.05
CA ALA A 259 24.17 1.93 0.24
C ALA A 259 23.49 2.82 -0.80
N ALA A 260 22.83 2.23 -1.82
CA ALA A 260 22.12 2.99 -2.84
C ALA A 260 20.73 3.43 -2.33
N GLU A 261 20.43 4.72 -2.48
CA GLU A 261 19.08 5.25 -2.26
C GLU A 261 18.11 4.71 -3.32
N VAL A 262 16.91 4.28 -2.90
CA VAL A 262 15.84 3.87 -3.81
C VAL A 262 14.58 4.65 -3.46
N THR A 263 14.02 5.35 -4.44
CA THR A 263 12.88 6.29 -4.25
C THR A 263 11.67 5.65 -3.59
N GLU A 264 11.32 4.42 -3.99
CA GLU A 264 10.29 3.60 -3.37
C GLU A 264 10.77 2.16 -3.18
N LYS A 265 10.62 1.65 -1.95
CA LYS A 265 10.79 0.23 -1.62
C LYS A 265 9.44 -0.41 -1.36
N LYS A 266 9.18 -1.55 -1.98
CA LYS A 266 7.86 -2.20 -1.97
C LYS A 266 7.98 -3.66 -1.51
N ILE A 267 7.25 -3.96 -0.44
CA ILE A 267 7.29 -5.24 0.29
C ILE A 267 5.94 -5.95 0.15
N GLY A 268 5.96 -7.20 -0.28
CA GLY A 268 4.78 -8.07 -0.38
C GLY A 268 4.64 -8.96 0.84
N ILE A 269 3.45 -9.04 1.43
CA ILE A 269 3.13 -10.02 2.47
C ILE A 269 2.46 -11.23 1.81
N THR A 270 3.07 -12.41 1.96
CA THR A 270 2.60 -13.67 1.36
C THR A 270 1.26 -14.16 1.91
N GLU A 271 0.65 -15.14 1.25
CA GLU A 271 -0.66 -15.72 1.59
C GLU A 271 -0.74 -16.31 3.02
N GLY A 272 0.40 -16.69 3.62
CA GLY A 272 0.51 -17.15 5.01
C GLY A 272 0.64 -16.03 6.06
N GLY A 273 0.96 -14.80 5.64
CA GLY A 273 1.21 -13.65 6.51
C GLY A 273 2.65 -13.56 7.04
N PHE A 274 2.91 -12.56 7.88
CA PHE A 274 4.24 -12.25 8.42
C PHE A 274 4.18 -11.80 9.89
N ASP A 275 5.14 -12.24 10.70
CA ASP A 275 5.22 -11.92 12.13
C ASP A 275 6.35 -10.91 12.40
N ILE A 276 6.00 -9.71 12.87
CA ILE A 276 6.96 -8.67 13.29
C ILE A 276 7.45 -9.00 14.69
N LEU A 277 8.70 -9.46 14.79
CA LEU A 277 9.34 -9.87 16.05
C LEU A 277 9.92 -8.69 16.85
N THR A 278 10.23 -7.58 16.18
CA THR A 278 10.86 -6.37 16.74
C THR A 278 10.40 -5.11 15.99
N PRO A 279 10.29 -3.94 16.65
CA PRO A 279 9.90 -2.69 15.99
C PRO A 279 10.78 -2.26 14.79
N ILE A 280 10.13 -2.02 13.66
CA ILE A 280 10.72 -1.66 12.38
C ILE A 280 11.02 -0.15 12.33
N ASP A 281 12.16 0.20 11.73
CA ASP A 281 12.61 1.58 11.49
C ASP A 281 13.07 1.70 10.02
N PRO A 282 12.20 2.11 9.07
CA PRO A 282 12.54 2.15 7.64
C PRO A 282 13.65 3.15 7.26
N ASP A 283 13.92 4.13 8.12
CA ASP A 283 14.86 5.24 7.89
C ASP A 283 16.30 4.78 7.66
N ILE A 284 16.72 3.71 8.35
CA ILE A 284 18.05 3.11 8.18
C ILE A 284 18.22 2.34 6.84
N TYR A 285 17.20 2.34 5.98
CA TYR A 285 17.18 1.63 4.69
C TYR A 285 17.05 2.57 3.47
N LEU A 286 17.43 3.85 3.57
CA LEU A 286 17.71 4.72 2.41
C LEU A 286 16.56 4.77 1.36
N THR A 287 15.36 5.13 1.82
CA THR A 287 14.20 5.31 0.93
C THR A 287 13.27 6.40 1.43
N GLY A 288 12.73 7.21 0.50
CA GLY A 288 11.70 8.19 0.82
C GLY A 288 10.30 7.60 0.97
N LYS A 289 10.07 6.37 0.49
CA LYS A 289 8.74 5.74 0.47
C LYS A 289 8.81 4.23 0.71
N LEU A 290 8.14 3.76 1.75
CA LEU A 290 7.93 2.34 2.01
C LEU A 290 6.47 1.96 1.72
N THR A 291 6.26 1.06 0.77
CA THR A 291 4.94 0.52 0.41
C THR A 291 4.86 -0.95 0.82
N ILE A 292 3.94 -1.29 1.73
CA ILE A 292 3.66 -2.68 2.13
C ILE A 292 2.31 -3.09 1.53
N VAL A 293 2.31 -4.21 0.79
CA VAL A 293 1.17 -4.68 0.01
C VAL A 293 0.87 -6.15 0.27
N LYS A 294 -0.37 -6.59 0.05
CA LYS A 294 -0.65 -8.03 -0.04
C LYS A 294 0.01 -8.66 -1.27
N GLN A 295 0.27 -9.97 -1.22
CA GLN A 295 0.88 -10.74 -2.30
C GLN A 295 0.33 -10.39 -3.69
N LEU A 296 1.26 -10.08 -4.61
CA LEU A 296 1.00 -9.77 -6.03
C LEU A 296 -0.01 -8.61 -6.25
N TYR A 297 -0.08 -7.64 -5.33
CA TYR A 297 -0.99 -6.48 -5.42
C TYR A 297 -0.84 -5.67 -6.71
N GLY A 298 -1.97 -5.29 -7.31
CA GLY A 298 -2.04 -4.57 -8.58
C GLY A 298 -1.95 -5.45 -9.83
N THR A 299 -1.83 -6.78 -9.66
CA THR A 299 -1.74 -7.75 -10.75
C THR A 299 -3.02 -8.59 -10.87
N THR A 300 -3.17 -9.34 -11.97
CA THR A 300 -4.24 -10.34 -12.15
C THR A 300 -4.15 -11.52 -11.17
N SER A 301 -2.96 -11.77 -10.59
CA SER A 301 -2.67 -12.86 -9.65
C SER A 301 -2.71 -12.43 -8.18
N VAL A 302 -3.24 -11.23 -7.89
CA VAL A 302 -3.38 -10.71 -6.52
C VAL A 302 -4.22 -11.64 -5.64
N ILE A 303 -3.78 -11.92 -4.41
CA ILE A 303 -4.59 -12.76 -3.50
C ILE A 303 -5.91 -12.05 -3.13
N ALA A 304 -7.01 -12.80 -3.11
CA ALA A 304 -8.34 -12.22 -2.89
C ALA A 304 -8.51 -11.60 -1.50
N LYS A 305 -8.15 -12.36 -0.45
CA LYS A 305 -8.15 -11.93 0.96
C LYS A 305 -7.13 -10.80 1.22
N GLN A 306 -7.14 -10.23 2.43
CA GLN A 306 -6.04 -9.41 2.91
C GLN A 306 -4.87 -10.29 3.38
N ALA A 307 -3.64 -9.76 3.31
CA ALA A 307 -2.47 -10.42 3.87
C ALA A 307 -2.29 -9.98 5.33
N GLU A 308 -1.94 -10.92 6.22
CA GLU A 308 -1.90 -10.65 7.67
C GLU A 308 -0.47 -10.30 8.13
N ILE A 309 -0.34 -9.23 8.90
CA ILE A 309 0.84 -8.89 9.68
C ILE A 309 0.49 -8.97 11.17
N LYS A 310 1.29 -9.70 11.95
CA LYS A 310 1.10 -9.84 13.40
C LYS A 310 2.29 -9.32 14.19
N ILE A 311 2.03 -8.49 15.19
CA ILE A 311 3.02 -8.06 16.17
C ILE A 311 3.21 -9.15 17.22
N LEU A 312 4.42 -9.72 17.32
CA LEU A 312 4.80 -10.68 18.37
C LEU A 312 5.63 -9.99 19.46
N LYS A 313 4.95 -9.26 20.34
CA LYS A 313 5.55 -8.61 21.51
C LYS A 313 5.91 -9.61 22.61
N ASN A 314 5.21 -10.74 22.70
CA ASN A 314 5.36 -11.79 23.72
C ASN A 314 5.32 -11.24 25.17
N ASN A 315 4.54 -10.18 25.39
CA ASN A 315 4.50 -9.34 26.59
C ASN A 315 5.85 -8.72 27.04
N ASP A 316 6.91 -8.85 26.25
CA ASP A 316 8.21 -8.26 26.56
C ASP A 316 8.26 -6.77 26.21
N ASN A 317 8.29 -5.92 27.24
CA ASN A 317 8.44 -4.47 27.07
C ASN A 317 9.85 -4.09 26.58
N ASN A 318 10.87 -4.94 26.74
CA ASN A 318 12.24 -4.60 26.32
C ASN A 318 12.36 -4.42 24.80
N LYS A 319 11.48 -5.04 24.01
CA LYS A 319 11.36 -4.84 22.56
C LYS A 319 10.99 -3.40 22.18
N GLU A 320 10.31 -2.67 23.07
CA GLU A 320 9.80 -1.32 22.85
C GLU A 320 10.74 -0.23 23.43
N ASN A 321 11.76 -0.61 24.21
CA ASN A 321 12.71 0.32 24.82
C ASN A 321 13.42 1.17 23.76
N GLY A 322 13.26 2.50 23.83
CA GLY A 322 13.89 3.45 22.90
C GLY A 322 13.26 3.51 21.51
N LYS A 323 12.09 2.89 21.30
CA LYS A 323 11.32 2.93 20.05
C LYS A 323 10.12 3.87 20.19
N GLN A 324 9.67 4.46 19.09
CA GLN A 324 8.56 5.42 19.05
C GLN A 324 7.25 4.80 18.52
N GLY A 325 7.33 3.62 17.90
CA GLY A 325 6.21 2.79 17.46
C GLY A 325 6.71 1.44 16.92
N TRP A 326 5.81 0.52 16.59
CA TRP A 326 6.17 -0.79 16.01
C TRP A 326 6.53 -0.73 14.51
N ILE A 327 6.00 0.25 13.77
CA ILE A 327 6.52 0.70 12.48
C ILE A 327 6.65 2.22 12.54
N GLN A 328 7.86 2.73 12.27
CA GLN A 328 8.22 4.12 12.55
C GLN A 328 8.61 4.87 11.27
N ALA A 329 7.67 5.54 10.61
CA ALA A 329 7.94 6.37 9.42
C ALA A 329 8.54 7.72 9.83
N LYS A 330 9.80 7.69 10.31
CA LYS A 330 10.60 8.86 10.71
C LYS A 330 11.18 9.59 9.50
N GLY A 331 11.86 10.70 9.72
CA GLY A 331 12.70 11.36 8.69
C GLY A 331 11.91 11.97 7.52
N GLY A 332 10.58 11.95 7.58
CA GLY A 332 9.69 12.35 6.49
C GLY A 332 9.28 11.21 5.55
N ILE A 333 9.52 9.94 5.88
CA ILE A 333 9.19 8.77 5.02
C ILE A 333 7.69 8.63 4.77
N ASN A 334 7.33 8.33 3.52
CA ASN A 334 5.96 8.08 3.10
C ASN A 334 5.62 6.59 3.27
N LEU A 335 4.75 6.25 4.22
CA LEU A 335 4.34 4.88 4.51
C LEU A 335 2.99 4.55 3.86
N GLY A 336 2.99 3.60 2.91
CA GLY A 336 1.78 3.09 2.26
C GLY A 336 1.47 1.66 2.70
N LEU A 337 0.25 1.38 3.18
CA LEU A 337 -0.26 0.03 3.44
C LEU A 337 -1.48 -0.27 2.57
N TYR A 338 -1.41 -1.36 1.80
CA TYR A 338 -2.44 -1.73 0.82
C TYR A 338 -2.91 -3.16 1.03
N GLY A 339 -4.13 -3.29 1.54
CA GLY A 339 -4.81 -4.57 1.67
C GLY A 339 -4.25 -5.48 2.78
N ILE A 340 -3.92 -4.91 3.94
CA ILE A 340 -3.25 -5.60 5.06
C ILE A 340 -4.20 -5.74 6.26
N ASP A 341 -4.23 -6.92 6.88
CA ASP A 341 -4.78 -7.15 8.22
C ASP A 341 -3.65 -6.99 9.27
N LEU A 342 -3.84 -6.15 10.28
CA LEU A 342 -2.90 -5.90 11.39
C LEU A 342 -3.47 -6.40 12.72
N ILE A 343 -2.73 -7.28 13.39
CA ILE A 343 -3.08 -7.86 14.70
C ILE A 343 -1.86 -7.91 15.64
N THR A 344 -2.09 -8.27 16.90
CA THR A 344 -1.02 -8.65 17.84
C THR A 344 -1.18 -10.10 18.32
N ASP A 345 -0.28 -10.55 19.19
CA ASP A 345 -0.41 -11.77 20.00
C ASP A 345 -1.31 -11.60 21.26
N GLY A 346 -2.03 -10.48 21.38
CA GLY A 346 -2.81 -10.12 22.57
C GLY A 346 -2.00 -9.38 23.65
N SER A 347 -0.70 -9.15 23.45
CA SER A 347 0.08 -8.28 24.34
C SER A 347 -0.37 -6.82 24.20
N THR A 348 -0.46 -6.12 25.34
CA THR A 348 -0.60 -4.66 25.34
C THR A 348 0.67 -3.99 24.85
N LEU A 349 0.57 -3.17 23.81
CA LEU A 349 1.67 -2.35 23.29
C LEU A 349 1.88 -1.13 24.20
N THR A 350 3.12 -0.81 24.58
CA THR A 350 3.40 0.41 25.38
C THR A 350 3.74 1.62 24.51
N ILE A 351 4.13 1.37 23.25
CA ILE A 351 4.29 2.38 22.19
C ILE A 351 3.19 2.21 21.13
N PRO A 352 2.93 3.22 20.29
CA PRO A 352 2.04 3.10 19.14
C PRO A 352 2.34 1.89 18.23
N LEU A 353 1.32 1.39 17.55
CA LEU A 353 1.53 0.47 16.43
C LEU A 353 2.27 1.20 15.30
N LEU A 354 1.82 2.42 14.96
CA LEU A 354 2.42 3.27 13.93
C LEU A 354 2.83 4.64 14.50
N TYR A 355 4.03 5.09 14.13
CA TYR A 355 4.54 6.43 14.43
C TYR A 355 4.94 7.12 13.11
N ILE A 356 4.32 8.26 12.79
CA ILE A 356 4.39 8.87 11.45
C ILE A 356 4.89 10.32 11.53
N GLU A 357 6.04 10.59 10.89
CA GLU A 357 6.61 11.92 10.67
C GLU A 357 6.54 12.39 9.21
N GLY A 358 6.30 11.47 8.25
CA GLY A 358 6.13 11.75 6.81
C GLY A 358 4.69 11.62 6.35
N GLU A 359 4.43 10.79 5.34
CA GLU A 359 3.05 10.49 4.88
C GLU A 359 2.52 9.16 5.41
N LEU A 360 1.19 9.04 5.49
CA LEU A 360 0.50 7.76 5.70
C LEU A 360 -0.61 7.58 4.65
N ILE A 361 -0.55 6.48 3.90
CA ILE A 361 -1.60 6.07 2.97
C ILE A 361 -2.09 4.67 3.37
N PHE A 362 -3.35 4.56 3.79
CA PHE A 362 -4.04 3.29 3.99
C PHE A 362 -5.08 3.09 2.88
N SER A 363 -5.07 1.91 2.27
CA SER A 363 -6.18 1.42 1.44
C SER A 363 -6.53 -0.02 1.83
N SER A 364 -7.79 -0.25 2.21
CA SER A 364 -8.27 -1.59 2.62
C SER A 364 -7.44 -2.22 3.75
N VAL A 365 -7.07 -1.43 4.76
CA VAL A 365 -6.30 -1.88 5.93
C VAL A 365 -7.26 -2.17 7.08
N ASN A 366 -7.16 -3.35 7.68
CA ASN A 366 -7.97 -3.74 8.84
C ASN A 366 -7.07 -3.85 10.07
N ILE A 367 -7.45 -3.26 11.20
CA ILE A 367 -6.72 -3.38 12.46
C ILE A 367 -7.68 -3.87 13.54
N LYS A 368 -7.37 -5.01 14.19
CA LYS A 368 -8.31 -5.66 15.10
C LYS A 368 -7.66 -6.21 16.38
N ASP A 369 -8.42 -6.18 17.47
CA ASP A 369 -8.12 -6.83 18.76
C ASP A 369 -6.77 -6.39 19.41
N ILE A 370 -6.49 -5.08 19.41
CA ILE A 370 -5.23 -4.50 19.94
C ILE A 370 -5.47 -3.67 21.20
N SER A 371 -4.72 -3.97 22.26
CA SER A 371 -4.62 -3.14 23.47
C SER A 371 -3.37 -2.27 23.47
N THR A 372 -3.47 -1.01 23.89
CA THR A 372 -2.35 -0.05 23.92
C THR A 372 -2.28 0.72 25.25
N ARG A 373 -1.10 1.22 25.63
CA ARG A 373 -0.91 2.25 26.69
C ARG A 373 -0.50 3.61 26.11
N SER A 374 -0.93 3.84 24.88
CA SER A 374 -0.67 5.03 24.08
C SER A 374 -1.71 5.06 22.94
N ASN A 375 -1.59 6.03 22.05
CA ASN A 375 -2.36 6.06 20.80
C ASN A 375 -1.95 4.85 19.92
N LEU A 376 -2.87 4.26 19.17
CA LEU A 376 -2.57 3.18 18.20
C LEU A 376 -1.73 3.72 17.03
N ILE A 377 -2.14 4.87 16.49
CA ILE A 377 -1.44 5.60 15.43
C ILE A 377 -1.14 6.99 15.97
N HIS A 378 0.14 7.38 15.98
CA HIS A 378 0.58 8.72 16.36
C HIS A 378 1.13 9.46 15.14
N ILE A 379 0.43 10.52 14.75
CA ILE A 379 0.79 11.41 13.64
C ILE A 379 1.38 12.69 14.23
N THR A 380 2.65 12.95 13.92
CA THR A 380 3.37 14.13 14.44
C THR A 380 3.04 15.41 13.66
N THR A 381 3.53 16.53 14.17
CA THR A 381 3.40 17.86 13.53
C THR A 381 4.19 18.03 12.23
N SER A 382 5.09 17.10 11.86
CA SER A 382 5.82 17.14 10.58
C SER A 382 5.12 16.37 9.45
N ALA A 383 4.13 15.53 9.77
CA ALA A 383 3.51 14.63 8.80
C ALA A 383 2.81 15.40 7.67
N GLN A 384 3.08 15.03 6.41
CA GLN A 384 2.79 15.86 5.22
C GLN A 384 1.46 15.55 4.51
N LEU A 385 1.01 14.30 4.57
CA LEU A 385 -0.27 13.85 4.02
C LEU A 385 -0.74 12.60 4.77
N ILE A 386 -2.00 12.57 5.18
CA ILE A 386 -2.62 11.38 5.76
C ILE A 386 -3.90 11.09 4.97
N ASN A 387 -3.96 9.92 4.34
CA ASN A 387 -5.15 9.43 3.65
C ASN A 387 -5.48 8.01 4.11
N ILE A 388 -6.65 7.82 4.71
CA ILE A 388 -7.13 6.51 5.19
C ILE A 388 -8.43 6.19 4.46
N GLN A 389 -8.41 5.19 3.57
CA GLN A 389 -9.56 4.83 2.74
C GLN A 389 -9.96 3.36 2.88
N GLY A 390 -11.26 3.09 2.89
CA GLY A 390 -11.83 1.73 2.81
C GLY A 390 -11.38 0.79 3.93
N SER A 391 -10.97 1.35 5.07
CA SER A 391 -10.22 0.64 6.12
C SER A 391 -11.12 0.32 7.32
N SER A 392 -10.66 -0.53 8.24
CA SER A 392 -11.41 -0.85 9.46
C SER A 392 -10.54 -0.89 10.71
N PHE A 393 -11.15 -0.54 11.84
CA PHE A 393 -10.58 -0.60 13.17
C PHE A 393 -11.60 -1.25 14.11
N GLU A 394 -11.28 -2.41 14.69
CA GLU A 394 -12.22 -3.21 15.51
C GLU A 394 -11.63 -3.56 16.89
N LYS A 395 -12.40 -3.35 17.97
CA LYS A 395 -12.05 -3.76 19.35
C LYS A 395 -10.65 -3.30 19.80
N ILE A 396 -10.29 -2.08 19.45
CA ILE A 396 -9.04 -1.46 19.90
C ILE A 396 -9.30 -0.74 21.22
N SER A 397 -8.47 -0.99 22.24
CA SER A 397 -8.66 -0.41 23.58
C SER A 397 -7.39 0.19 24.18
N SER A 398 -7.47 1.46 24.60
CA SER A 398 -6.45 2.14 25.39
C SER A 398 -6.60 1.76 26.87
N GLU A 399 -5.62 1.04 27.42
CA GLU A 399 -5.50 0.82 28.86
C GLU A 399 -5.23 2.15 29.59
N TYR A 400 -5.80 2.32 30.78
CA TYR A 400 -5.78 3.55 31.57
C TYR A 400 -4.37 4.15 31.77
N VAL A 401 -4.09 5.30 31.12
CA VAL A 401 -2.80 6.03 31.20
C VAL A 401 -2.91 7.33 32.00
N SER A 402 -3.39 7.25 33.24
CA SER A 402 -3.57 8.40 34.17
C SER A 402 -4.62 9.44 33.73
N GLN A 403 -4.85 10.46 34.58
CA GLN A 403 -5.91 11.47 34.38
C GLN A 403 -5.56 12.59 33.39
N LEU A 404 -4.45 12.48 32.65
CA LEU A 404 -3.97 13.50 31.70
C LEU A 404 -3.77 12.97 30.26
N SER A 405 -4.17 11.73 29.96
CA SER A 405 -3.99 11.12 28.65
C SER A 405 -5.02 11.62 27.61
N LYS A 406 -4.60 12.60 26.81
CA LYS A 406 -5.19 12.91 25.49
C LYS A 406 -4.96 11.71 24.56
N SER A 407 -5.94 10.81 24.41
CA SER A 407 -5.72 9.57 23.66
C SER A 407 -6.98 9.02 23.00
N GLY A 408 -7.18 9.42 21.74
CA GLY A 408 -7.89 8.62 20.77
C GLY A 408 -6.95 7.62 20.11
N MET A 409 -7.48 6.56 19.51
CA MET A 409 -6.66 5.55 18.82
C MET A 409 -5.79 6.16 17.72
N ILE A 410 -6.35 7.04 16.89
CA ILE A 410 -5.56 7.92 16.03
C ILE A 410 -5.44 9.26 16.73
N TYR A 411 -4.21 9.62 17.12
CA TYR A 411 -3.86 10.96 17.59
C TYR A 411 -3.16 11.71 16.47
N ALA A 412 -3.65 12.91 16.14
CA ALA A 412 -3.01 13.81 15.20
C ALA A 412 -3.01 15.25 15.72
N GLN A 413 -1.86 15.92 15.59
CA GLN A 413 -1.71 17.34 15.86
C GLN A 413 -1.19 18.07 14.63
N LEU A 414 -2.06 18.87 14.02
CA LEU A 414 -1.78 19.62 12.80
C LEU A 414 -1.47 21.08 13.12
N ILE A 415 -0.33 21.56 12.60
CA ILE A 415 0.16 22.93 12.65
C ILE A 415 0.63 23.36 11.25
N VAL A 416 1.20 24.55 11.08
CA VAL A 416 1.58 25.11 9.77
C VAL A 416 2.43 24.18 8.88
N SER A 417 3.32 23.37 9.47
CA SER A 417 4.17 22.39 8.76
C SER A 417 3.45 21.10 8.33
N SER A 418 2.29 20.80 8.91
CA SER A 418 1.61 19.52 8.74
C SER A 418 0.74 19.46 7.47
N GLY A 419 0.34 18.26 7.09
CA GLY A 419 -0.63 18.00 6.03
C GLY A 419 -2.06 18.34 6.39
N ASN A 420 -2.95 18.04 5.44
CA ASN A 420 -4.36 17.80 5.71
C ASN A 420 -4.58 16.30 5.94
N ILE A 421 -5.66 15.93 6.64
CA ILE A 421 -6.06 14.53 6.85
C ILE A 421 -7.34 14.25 6.08
N SER A 422 -7.36 13.15 5.34
CA SER A 422 -8.53 12.56 4.70
C SER A 422 -8.80 11.18 5.31
N ILE A 423 -10.02 10.94 5.78
CA ILE A 423 -10.49 9.60 6.15
C ILE A 423 -11.81 9.36 5.42
N SER A 424 -11.85 8.36 4.53
CA SER A 424 -13.08 8.02 3.79
C SER A 424 -13.43 6.54 3.87
N ASP A 425 -14.73 6.25 3.80
CA ASP A 425 -15.29 4.91 3.63
C ASP A 425 -14.77 3.89 4.68
N THR A 426 -14.47 4.38 5.89
CA THR A 426 -13.71 3.67 6.94
C THR A 426 -14.57 3.41 8.17
N ASN A 427 -14.42 2.23 8.77
CA ASN A 427 -15.24 1.77 9.90
C ASN A 427 -14.44 1.72 11.21
N PHE A 428 -15.01 2.27 12.28
CA PHE A 428 -14.46 2.28 13.64
C PHE A 428 -15.48 1.59 14.57
N THR A 429 -15.16 0.39 15.06
CA THR A 429 -16.08 -0.46 15.84
C THR A 429 -15.49 -0.85 17.18
N GLU A 430 -16.22 -0.62 18.27
CA GLU A 430 -15.78 -0.86 19.65
C GLU A 430 -14.45 -0.18 20.03
N CYS A 431 -14.19 0.97 19.41
CA CYS A 431 -13.03 1.82 19.63
C CYS A 431 -13.08 2.50 21.01
N LYS A 432 -12.24 2.06 21.96
CA LYS A 432 -12.30 2.46 23.37
C LYS A 432 -11.04 3.22 23.77
N GLY A 433 -11.16 4.54 23.95
CA GLY A 433 -10.04 5.40 24.36
C GLY A 433 -9.93 5.56 25.88
N SER A 434 -9.26 6.63 26.34
CA SER A 434 -9.07 6.82 27.79
C SER A 434 -10.34 7.27 28.51
N THR A 435 -10.33 7.18 29.84
CA THR A 435 -11.36 7.75 30.71
C THR A 435 -11.38 9.29 30.74
N VAL A 436 -10.58 9.97 29.91
CA VAL A 436 -10.40 11.44 29.91
C VAL A 436 -10.92 12.06 28.61
N GLU A 437 -10.28 11.79 27.47
CA GLU A 437 -10.62 12.39 26.17
C GLU A 437 -10.25 11.46 25.00
N GLY A 438 -11.18 11.32 24.04
CA GLY A 438 -10.98 10.68 22.74
C GLY A 438 -11.32 9.19 22.74
N GLY A 439 -11.99 8.74 21.67
CA GLY A 439 -12.26 7.33 21.39
C GLY A 439 -11.46 6.82 20.18
N ALA A 440 -12.08 6.85 18.99
CA ALA A 440 -11.40 6.51 17.75
C ALA A 440 -10.41 7.60 17.31
N LEU A 441 -10.82 8.87 17.32
CA LEU A 441 -10.02 10.00 16.84
C LEU A 441 -9.79 11.04 17.95
N TYR A 442 -8.55 11.51 18.08
CA TYR A 442 -8.20 12.73 18.81
C TYR A 442 -7.45 13.68 17.86
N LEU A 443 -8.04 14.84 17.61
CA LEU A 443 -7.58 15.80 16.60
C LEU A 443 -7.26 17.15 17.23
N VAL A 444 -6.07 17.68 16.98
CA VAL A 444 -5.74 19.10 17.19
C VAL A 444 -5.50 19.71 15.80
N ILE A 445 -6.28 20.73 15.44
CA ILE A 445 -6.34 21.26 14.07
C ILE A 445 -6.11 22.77 14.12
N ASN A 446 -4.87 23.20 13.86
CA ASN A 446 -4.46 24.59 13.93
C ASN A 446 -3.97 25.12 12.57
N GLU A 447 -3.60 26.40 12.52
CA GLU A 447 -2.87 27.06 11.42
C GLU A 447 -3.42 26.77 10.01
N GLY A 448 -4.74 26.93 9.84
CA GLY A 448 -5.43 26.76 8.56
C GLY A 448 -5.58 25.32 8.05
N LYS A 449 -5.09 24.30 8.76
CA LYS A 449 -5.13 22.90 8.33
C LYS A 449 -6.55 22.32 8.39
N THR A 450 -6.80 21.32 7.56
CA THR A 450 -8.13 20.71 7.40
C THR A 450 -8.08 19.20 7.64
N VAL A 451 -9.06 18.71 8.39
CA VAL A 451 -9.42 17.28 8.47
C VAL A 451 -10.78 17.09 7.80
N THR A 452 -10.86 16.09 6.92
CA THR A 452 -12.10 15.71 6.23
C THR A 452 -12.43 14.25 6.54
N LEU A 453 -13.64 14.00 7.03
CA LEU A 453 -14.20 12.67 7.27
C LEU A 453 -15.37 12.45 6.30
N LYS A 454 -15.40 11.33 5.57
CA LYS A 454 -16.45 11.05 4.58
C LYS A 454 -16.92 9.60 4.59
N ASN A 455 -18.22 9.35 4.50
CA ASN A 455 -18.84 8.00 4.46
C ASN A 455 -18.38 7.02 5.55
N SER A 456 -17.86 7.51 6.68
CA SER A 456 -17.15 6.70 7.68
C SER A 456 -18.05 6.42 8.89
N GLN A 457 -18.03 5.19 9.40
CA GLN A 457 -18.95 4.73 10.43
C GLN A 457 -18.23 4.56 11.77
N PHE A 458 -18.86 5.02 12.84
CA PHE A 458 -18.39 4.89 14.21
C PHE A 458 -19.45 4.15 15.03
N SER A 459 -19.12 2.98 15.57
CA SER A 459 -20.06 2.06 16.22
C SER A 459 -19.53 1.64 17.59
N LYS A 460 -20.31 1.89 18.65
CA LYS A 460 -19.99 1.47 20.04
C LYS A 460 -18.63 1.97 20.55
N CYS A 461 -18.16 3.10 20.02
CA CYS A 461 -16.94 3.76 20.47
C CYS A 461 -17.18 4.39 21.85
N GLU A 462 -16.22 4.26 22.78
CA GLU A 462 -16.36 4.79 24.14
C GLU A 462 -15.12 5.58 24.62
N ALA A 463 -15.35 6.67 25.34
CA ALA A 463 -14.30 7.53 25.89
C ALA A 463 -14.73 8.24 27.19
N GLY A 464 -13.79 8.98 27.79
CA GLY A 464 -14.09 10.05 28.75
C GLY A 464 -15.03 11.08 28.13
N SER A 465 -14.47 11.94 27.29
CA SER A 465 -15.16 12.93 26.47
C SER A 465 -15.05 12.55 24.99
N GLY A 466 -16.10 12.75 24.17
CA GLY A 466 -16.06 12.49 22.73
C GLY A 466 -15.88 11.01 22.38
N GLY A 467 -16.92 10.21 22.59
CA GLY A 467 -16.86 8.73 22.53
C GLY A 467 -16.34 8.14 21.22
N ALA A 468 -16.52 8.84 20.10
CA ALA A 468 -15.86 8.54 18.83
C ALA A 468 -14.76 9.55 18.48
N ILE A 469 -15.03 10.86 18.62
CA ILE A 469 -14.13 11.94 18.18
C ILE A 469 -13.99 13.01 19.27
N VAL A 470 -12.74 13.38 19.57
CA VAL A 470 -12.41 14.67 20.20
C VAL A 470 -11.69 15.56 19.20
N ALA A 471 -12.09 16.84 19.10
CA ALA A 471 -11.42 17.83 18.26
C ALA A 471 -11.17 19.16 18.98
N GLN A 472 -9.96 19.70 18.82
CA GLN A 472 -9.53 21.02 19.30
C GLN A 472 -9.10 21.84 18.07
N ILE A 473 -9.93 22.79 17.66
CA ILE A 473 -9.83 23.50 16.38
C ILE A 473 -9.52 24.99 16.64
N SER A 474 -8.39 25.48 16.14
CA SER A 474 -8.00 26.89 16.32
C SER A 474 -7.22 27.49 15.16
N SER A 475 -6.87 28.78 15.22
CA SER A 475 -6.07 29.49 14.20
C SER A 475 -6.49 29.22 12.74
N GLY A 476 -7.80 29.26 12.45
CA GLY A 476 -8.31 29.02 11.10
C GLY A 476 -8.38 27.55 10.65
N GLY A 477 -8.05 26.61 11.53
CA GLY A 477 -8.15 25.16 11.31
C GLY A 477 -9.59 24.69 11.13
N LYS A 478 -9.79 23.53 10.50
CA LYS A 478 -11.11 23.08 10.00
C LYS A 478 -11.33 21.58 10.18
N LEU A 479 -12.51 21.20 10.67
CA LEU A 479 -13.02 19.82 10.61
C LEU A 479 -14.31 19.78 9.79
N ASN A 480 -14.31 19.00 8.71
CA ASN A 480 -15.48 18.75 7.89
C ASN A 480 -15.88 17.28 7.99
N ILE A 481 -17.15 17.01 8.28
CA ILE A 481 -17.73 15.67 8.31
C ILE A 481 -18.88 15.65 7.29
N ASP A 482 -18.72 14.84 6.24
CA ASP A 482 -19.50 14.89 5.00
C ASP A 482 -19.98 13.49 4.56
N GLY A 483 -20.97 13.47 3.66
CA GLY A 483 -21.55 12.24 3.13
C GLY A 483 -22.22 11.39 4.20
N LYS A 484 -22.19 10.07 4.01
CA LYS A 484 -22.92 9.11 4.85
C LYS A 484 -22.12 8.68 6.09
N CYS A 485 -21.55 9.61 6.85
CA CYS A 485 -20.94 9.24 8.13
C CYS A 485 -22.03 8.96 9.18
N SER A 486 -21.80 7.98 10.04
CA SER A 486 -22.74 7.60 11.11
C SER A 486 -22.05 7.38 12.44
N PHE A 487 -22.76 7.69 13.52
CA PHE A 487 -22.33 7.50 14.90
C PHE A 487 -23.43 6.71 15.62
N THR A 488 -23.17 5.43 15.92
CA THR A 488 -24.16 4.49 16.42
C THR A 488 -23.74 3.94 17.78
N GLU A 489 -24.58 4.08 18.80
CA GLU A 489 -24.34 3.60 20.18
C GLU A 489 -23.03 4.11 20.83
N CYS A 490 -22.43 5.19 20.30
CA CYS A 490 -21.23 5.82 20.86
C CYS A 490 -21.50 6.44 22.25
N LYS A 491 -20.51 6.38 23.15
CA LYS A 491 -20.68 6.67 24.58
C LYS A 491 -19.55 7.52 25.18
N ALA A 492 -19.93 8.53 25.96
CA ALA A 492 -19.00 9.35 26.74
C ALA A 492 -19.33 9.29 28.24
N THR A 493 -18.31 9.20 29.11
CA THR A 493 -18.50 9.28 30.56
C THR A 493 -18.65 10.71 31.08
N THR A 494 -18.28 11.72 30.28
CA THR A 494 -18.53 13.15 30.53
C THR A 494 -19.53 13.68 29.49
N SER A 495 -19.07 14.37 28.45
CA SER A 495 -19.86 15.08 27.44
C SER A 495 -19.50 14.65 26.01
N GLY A 496 -20.45 14.79 25.09
CA GLY A 496 -20.27 14.46 23.68
C GLY A 496 -20.22 12.95 23.42
N GLY A 497 -21.37 12.27 23.47
CA GLY A 497 -21.44 10.81 23.41
C GLY A 497 -20.77 10.20 22.18
N ALA A 498 -20.89 10.86 21.02
CA ALA A 498 -20.07 10.58 19.84
C ALA A 498 -18.96 11.62 19.65
N ILE A 499 -19.29 12.93 19.65
CA ILE A 499 -18.35 14.00 19.33
C ILE A 499 -18.26 15.01 20.48
N SER A 500 -17.05 15.37 20.88
CA SER A 500 -16.78 16.53 21.74
C SER A 500 -15.77 17.45 21.06
N THR A 501 -16.15 18.71 20.81
CA THR A 501 -15.32 19.64 20.03
C THR A 501 -15.26 21.04 20.61
N THR A 502 -14.07 21.64 20.61
CA THR A 502 -13.87 23.08 20.86
C THR A 502 -13.38 23.75 19.58
N VAL A 503 -14.05 24.83 19.16
CA VAL A 503 -13.68 25.66 18.00
C VAL A 503 -13.42 27.09 18.49
N SER A 504 -12.22 27.63 18.24
CA SER A 504 -11.85 28.98 18.69
C SER A 504 -11.06 29.76 17.64
N GLY A 505 -11.39 31.03 17.45
CA GLY A 505 -10.62 31.94 16.61
C GLY A 505 -11.22 32.17 15.22
N GLN A 506 -10.87 33.31 14.62
CA GLN A 506 -11.38 33.71 13.30
C GLN A 506 -11.02 32.68 12.22
N ASN A 507 -11.99 32.38 11.36
CA ASN A 507 -11.92 31.37 10.29
C ASN A 507 -11.82 29.91 10.76
N SER A 508 -11.73 29.63 12.06
CA SER A 508 -11.79 28.26 12.59
C SER A 508 -13.19 27.69 12.39
N LEU A 509 -13.29 26.47 11.84
CA LEU A 509 -14.54 25.91 11.32
C LEU A 509 -14.80 24.47 11.78
N LEU A 510 -16.04 24.21 12.20
CA LEU A 510 -16.61 22.86 12.27
C LEU A 510 -17.84 22.77 11.36
N THR A 511 -17.84 21.81 10.44
CA THR A 511 -18.95 21.53 9.51
C THR A 511 -19.40 20.08 9.64
N LEU A 512 -20.68 19.86 9.91
CA LEU A 512 -21.35 18.57 9.69
C LEU A 512 -22.45 18.80 8.65
N ASP A 513 -22.34 18.13 7.50
CA ASP A 513 -23.23 18.36 6.34
C ASP A 513 -24.34 17.30 6.23
N ALA A 514 -25.10 17.34 5.13
CA ALA A 514 -26.27 16.50 4.92
C ALA A 514 -25.94 14.99 4.83
N GLY A 515 -26.71 14.18 5.56
CA GLY A 515 -26.55 12.71 5.58
C GLY A 515 -25.77 12.17 6.79
N ILE A 516 -25.33 13.04 7.69
CA ILE A 516 -24.70 12.67 8.96
C ILE A 516 -25.78 12.26 9.98
N ILE A 517 -25.61 11.08 10.60
CA ILE A 517 -26.59 10.50 11.53
C ILE A 517 -25.94 10.13 12.87
N PHE A 518 -26.59 10.51 13.97
CA PHE A 518 -26.30 10.06 15.33
C PHE A 518 -27.46 9.20 15.83
N GLU A 519 -27.22 7.94 16.19
CA GLU A 519 -28.24 6.96 16.57
C GLU A 519 -27.89 6.31 17.91
N GLY A 520 -28.74 6.51 18.92
CA GLY A 520 -28.59 5.91 20.25
C GLY A 520 -27.35 6.36 21.04
N CYS A 521 -26.67 7.45 20.65
CA CYS A 521 -25.48 7.95 21.34
C CYS A 521 -25.80 8.44 22.76
N THR A 522 -24.86 8.28 23.71
CA THR A 522 -25.09 8.62 25.12
C THR A 522 -23.94 9.37 25.78
N SER A 523 -24.26 10.36 26.62
CA SER A 523 -23.30 11.00 27.54
C SER A 523 -23.88 11.06 28.96
N ARG A 524 -23.04 11.24 29.99
CA ARG A 524 -23.51 11.42 31.38
C ARG A 524 -23.78 12.88 31.75
N GLN A 525 -23.24 13.82 30.97
CA GLN A 525 -23.37 15.25 31.18
C GLN A 525 -23.99 15.88 29.91
N ASN A 526 -23.22 16.64 29.14
CA ASN A 526 -23.75 17.46 28.07
C ASN A 526 -23.64 16.73 26.73
N GLY A 527 -24.57 16.97 25.80
CA GLY A 527 -24.40 16.52 24.41
C GLY A 527 -24.43 15.00 24.25
N GLY A 528 -25.62 14.39 24.30
CA GLY A 528 -25.75 12.93 24.22
C GLY A 528 -25.29 12.35 22.87
N GLY A 529 -25.56 13.04 21.76
CA GLY A 529 -24.89 12.85 20.48
C GLY A 529 -23.58 13.65 20.41
N ALA A 530 -23.65 14.98 20.52
CA ALA A 530 -22.46 15.84 20.40
C ALA A 530 -22.44 17.00 21.42
N TYR A 531 -21.23 17.36 21.87
CA TYR A 531 -20.94 18.53 22.69
C TYR A 531 -20.02 19.49 21.92
N ILE A 532 -20.38 20.76 21.83
CA ILE A 532 -19.64 21.74 21.03
C ILE A 532 -19.47 23.05 21.82
N GLN A 533 -18.23 23.50 21.92
CA GLN A 533 -17.86 24.80 22.45
C GLN A 533 -17.30 25.69 21.33
N CYS A 534 -17.78 26.94 21.23
CA CYS A 534 -17.42 27.89 20.18
C CYS A 534 -16.96 29.23 20.78
N SER A 535 -15.88 29.84 20.26
CA SER A 535 -15.41 31.16 20.76
C SER A 535 -14.58 31.98 19.75
N ASN A 536 -14.48 33.29 20.00
CA ASN A 536 -13.56 34.21 19.33
C ASN A 536 -13.66 34.28 17.79
N LEU A 537 -14.84 34.55 17.22
CA LEU A 537 -15.10 34.62 15.77
C LEU A 537 -14.99 33.27 15.03
N ALA A 538 -15.15 32.17 15.77
CA ALA A 538 -15.27 30.83 15.19
C ALA A 538 -16.61 30.64 14.46
N THR A 539 -16.65 29.66 13.54
CA THR A 539 -17.85 29.27 12.80
C THR A 539 -18.19 27.81 13.05
N PHE A 540 -19.47 27.53 13.26
CA PHE A 540 -20.01 26.19 13.38
C PHE A 540 -21.30 26.02 12.57
N THR A 541 -21.39 24.94 11.79
CA THR A 541 -22.50 24.63 10.89
C THR A 541 -22.97 23.19 11.07
N LEU A 542 -24.28 23.02 11.29
CA LEU A 542 -25.02 21.80 10.96
C LEU A 542 -25.94 22.06 9.77
N ASN A 543 -25.90 21.17 8.78
CA ASN A 543 -26.85 21.15 7.66
C ASN A 543 -27.49 19.76 7.54
N ALA A 544 -28.81 19.66 7.70
CA ALA A 544 -29.59 18.43 7.53
C ALA A 544 -29.05 17.19 8.27
N VAL A 545 -28.49 17.40 9.47
CA VAL A 545 -27.99 16.35 10.37
C VAL A 545 -29.15 15.74 11.17
N GLU A 546 -29.09 14.44 11.45
CA GLU A 546 -30.12 13.73 12.23
C GLU A 546 -29.58 13.20 13.57
N PHE A 547 -30.25 13.52 14.67
CA PHE A 547 -30.00 12.96 16.00
C PHE A 547 -31.21 12.13 16.45
N ASN A 548 -31.01 10.84 16.68
CA ASN A 548 -32.06 9.86 16.93
C ASN A 548 -31.78 9.08 18.22
N ASN A 549 -32.76 8.99 19.12
CA ASN A 549 -32.73 8.22 20.39
C ASN A 549 -31.56 8.55 21.34
N CYS A 550 -30.82 9.64 21.12
CA CYS A 550 -29.67 10.05 21.94
C CYS A 550 -30.05 10.50 23.36
N GLN A 551 -29.17 10.28 24.34
CA GLN A 551 -29.44 10.51 25.77
C GLN A 551 -28.31 11.27 26.47
N GLY A 552 -28.67 12.20 27.36
CA GLY A 552 -27.71 12.99 28.14
C GLY A 552 -28.35 13.66 29.36
N ASN A 553 -27.56 14.37 30.17
CA ASN A 553 -28.14 15.27 31.18
C ASN A 553 -28.72 16.51 30.49
N ASP A 554 -27.91 17.20 29.69
CA ASP A 554 -28.29 18.44 29.01
C ASP A 554 -27.98 18.39 27.50
N GLY A 555 -28.94 18.77 26.65
CA GLY A 555 -28.77 18.74 25.19
C GLY A 555 -28.58 17.31 24.66
N ALA A 556 -29.59 16.45 24.84
CA ALA A 556 -29.38 15.02 24.65
C ALA A 556 -29.16 14.58 23.19
N GLY A 557 -29.65 15.32 22.20
CA GLY A 557 -29.12 15.25 20.84
C GLY A 557 -27.79 16.02 20.76
N ILE A 558 -27.84 17.33 20.98
CA ILE A 558 -26.66 18.19 20.96
C ILE A 558 -26.67 19.27 22.05
N TYR A 559 -25.49 19.57 22.60
CA TYR A 559 -25.28 20.71 23.49
C TYR A 559 -24.27 21.66 22.85
N ILE A 560 -24.65 22.94 22.72
CA ILE A 560 -23.81 23.99 22.12
C ILE A 560 -23.63 25.12 23.13
N HIS A 561 -22.38 25.46 23.44
CA HIS A 561 -22.03 26.64 24.23
C HIS A 561 -21.13 27.56 23.41
N SER A 562 -21.58 28.79 23.18
CA SER A 562 -20.88 29.74 22.32
C SER A 562 -20.69 31.06 23.06
N THR A 563 -19.43 31.44 23.25
CA THR A 563 -19.02 32.64 23.98
C THR A 563 -18.40 33.66 23.03
N SER A 564 -18.77 34.93 23.21
CA SER A 564 -18.46 36.04 22.28
C SER A 564 -19.03 35.87 20.87
N THR A 565 -18.84 36.88 20.04
CA THR A 565 -19.22 36.91 18.61
C THR A 565 -18.66 35.71 17.87
N ASN A 566 -19.56 34.79 17.49
CA ASN A 566 -19.32 33.63 16.65
C ASN A 566 -20.48 33.49 15.65
N LYS A 567 -20.29 32.68 14.61
CA LYS A 567 -21.35 32.31 13.67
C LYS A 567 -21.83 30.89 13.93
N VAL A 568 -23.14 30.71 14.15
CA VAL A 568 -23.77 29.40 14.37
C VAL A 568 -24.92 29.20 13.40
N SER A 569 -24.84 28.17 12.55
CA SER A 569 -25.86 27.83 11.55
C SER A 569 -26.44 26.44 11.83
N LEU A 570 -27.77 26.34 11.94
CA LEU A 570 -28.49 25.10 12.28
C LEU A 570 -29.65 24.90 11.30
N THR A 571 -29.32 24.48 10.08
CA THR A 571 -30.25 24.33 8.95
C THR A 571 -30.76 22.88 8.85
N GLY A 572 -32.06 22.71 8.63
CA GLY A 572 -32.72 21.41 8.34
C GLY A 572 -32.49 20.27 9.35
N THR A 573 -31.94 20.55 10.53
CA THR A 573 -31.43 19.54 11.47
C THR A 573 -32.56 18.96 12.33
N LYS A 574 -32.53 17.64 12.59
CA LYS A 574 -33.63 16.89 13.22
C LYS A 574 -33.23 16.26 14.55
N PHE A 575 -34.17 16.24 15.49
CA PHE A 575 -34.03 15.61 16.81
C PHE A 575 -35.21 14.68 17.09
N THR A 576 -34.98 13.36 17.01
CA THR A 576 -36.01 12.33 17.10
C THR A 576 -35.84 11.52 18.38
N LYS A 577 -36.81 11.57 19.30
CA LYS A 577 -36.81 10.77 20.55
C LYS A 577 -35.56 10.95 21.45
N CYS A 578 -34.83 12.06 21.32
CA CYS A 578 -33.73 12.38 22.23
C CYS A 578 -34.28 12.71 23.64
N VAL A 579 -33.57 12.30 24.70
CA VAL A 579 -34.05 12.40 26.10
C VAL A 579 -32.98 13.01 27.02
N SER A 580 -33.25 14.21 27.53
CA SER A 580 -32.44 14.90 28.54
C SER A 580 -32.94 14.63 29.96
N GLN A 581 -32.04 14.46 30.93
CA GLN A 581 -32.41 14.38 32.36
C GLN A 581 -32.65 15.77 33.00
N SER A 582 -32.10 16.83 32.41
CA SER A 582 -32.09 18.21 32.94
C SER A 582 -32.70 19.22 31.94
N ARG A 583 -31.95 19.70 30.94
CA ARG A 583 -32.41 20.74 29.98
C ARG A 583 -32.20 20.32 28.53
N GLY A 584 -33.14 20.68 27.65
CA GLY A 584 -32.99 20.55 26.19
C GLY A 584 -33.01 19.10 25.70
N GLY A 585 -34.21 18.52 25.56
CA GLY A 585 -34.40 17.13 25.16
C GLY A 585 -33.77 16.78 23.81
N GLY A 586 -33.88 17.69 22.83
CA GLY A 586 -33.14 17.59 21.58
C GLY A 586 -31.85 18.41 21.63
N ILE A 587 -31.97 19.68 22.02
CA ILE A 587 -30.90 20.67 21.92
C ILE A 587 -30.87 21.60 23.13
N ASN A 588 -29.68 21.93 23.62
CA ASN A 588 -29.46 22.97 24.62
C ASN A 588 -28.44 23.99 24.08
N LEU A 589 -28.77 25.29 24.21
CA LEU A 589 -28.06 26.41 23.62
C LEU A 589 -27.69 27.46 24.70
N GLY A 590 -26.42 27.55 25.06
CA GLY A 590 -25.88 28.66 25.86
C GLY A 590 -25.19 29.68 24.96
N LEU A 591 -25.82 30.84 24.75
CA LEU A 591 -25.49 31.75 23.64
C LEU A 591 -25.17 33.18 24.12
N TYR A 592 -23.95 33.67 23.84
CA TYR A 592 -23.51 35.03 24.22
C TYR A 592 -23.03 35.87 23.03
N GLY A 593 -23.98 36.59 22.40
CA GLY A 593 -23.74 37.56 21.33
C GLY A 593 -23.39 36.90 20.00
N ILE A 594 -24.38 36.40 19.25
CA ILE A 594 -24.19 35.46 18.13
C ILE A 594 -25.16 35.77 16.99
N ASP A 595 -24.67 35.66 15.75
CA ASP A 595 -25.53 35.54 14.56
C ASP A 595 -26.01 34.08 14.45
N LEU A 596 -27.24 33.81 14.88
CA LEU A 596 -27.87 32.48 14.83
C LEU A 596 -28.76 32.37 13.59
N ILE A 597 -28.45 31.44 12.70
CA ILE A 597 -29.24 31.16 11.50
C ILE A 597 -29.96 29.82 11.66
N THR A 598 -31.30 29.82 11.60
CA THR A 598 -32.15 28.63 11.67
C THR A 598 -33.25 28.66 10.63
N ASP A 599 -33.17 27.77 9.64
CA ASP A 599 -34.20 27.57 8.62
C ASP A 599 -34.53 26.07 8.46
N GLY A 600 -35.82 25.76 8.27
CA GLY A 600 -36.33 24.40 8.08
C GLY A 600 -36.24 23.43 9.26
N SER A 601 -35.43 23.70 10.29
CA SER A 601 -35.19 22.82 11.45
C SER A 601 -36.45 22.61 12.30
N THR A 602 -36.99 21.38 12.30
CA THR A 602 -38.25 21.02 12.98
C THR A 602 -38.08 20.81 14.49
N LEU A 603 -38.09 21.93 15.24
CA LEU A 603 -38.02 21.94 16.69
C LEU A 603 -39.37 21.62 17.35
N THR A 604 -39.56 20.37 17.78
CA THR A 604 -40.75 19.98 18.55
C THR A 604 -40.68 20.58 19.96
N ILE A 605 -41.75 21.24 20.40
CA ILE A 605 -41.68 22.31 21.42
C ILE A 605 -41.17 21.92 22.84
N PRO A 606 -41.21 20.66 23.33
CA PRO A 606 -40.56 20.30 24.60
C PRO A 606 -39.01 20.31 24.60
N LEU A 607 -38.36 20.51 23.44
CA LEU A 607 -36.98 20.08 23.21
C LEU A 607 -35.90 21.17 23.29
N LEU A 608 -36.28 22.43 23.59
CA LEU A 608 -35.40 23.61 23.48
C LEU A 608 -35.28 24.39 24.80
N TYR A 609 -34.06 24.82 25.13
CA TYR A 609 -33.78 25.79 26.20
C TYR A 609 -32.71 26.79 25.74
N ILE A 610 -32.90 28.08 26.08
CA ILE A 610 -32.03 29.20 25.70
C ILE A 610 -31.96 30.19 26.87
N GLU A 611 -30.74 30.57 27.27
CA GLU A 611 -30.45 31.74 28.13
C GLU A 611 -29.63 32.74 27.30
N GLY A 612 -30.21 33.89 26.96
CA GLY A 612 -29.60 34.95 26.14
C GLY A 612 -30.63 35.83 25.41
N GLU A 613 -30.20 36.94 24.80
CA GLU A 613 -31.04 37.70 23.87
C GLU A 613 -31.10 36.99 22.50
N LEU A 614 -32.32 36.76 22.02
CA LEU A 614 -32.60 36.27 20.66
C LEU A 614 -32.94 37.46 19.76
N ILE A 615 -32.08 37.75 18.80
CA ILE A 615 -32.40 38.63 17.67
C ILE A 615 -32.77 37.73 16.49
N PHE A 616 -34.06 37.65 16.18
CA PHE A 616 -34.54 37.11 14.92
C PHE A 616 -34.47 38.20 13.84
N SER A 617 -33.96 37.85 12.65
CA SER A 617 -33.88 38.71 11.45
C SER A 617 -34.86 38.26 10.38
#